data_AF-A0A7C6AB12-F1
#
_entry.id   AF-A0A7C6AB12-F1
#
_cell.length_a   1.000
_cell.length_b   1.000
_cell.length_c   1.000
_cell.angle_alpha   90.00
_cell.angle_beta   90.00
_cell.angle_gamma   90.00
#
_symmetry.space_group_name_H-M   'P 1'
#
loop_
_entity.id
_entity.type
_entity.pdbx_description
1 polymer ?
#
loop_
_entity_poly.entity_id
_entity_poly.type
_entity_poly.pdbx_seq_one_letter_code
_entity_poly.pdbx_strand_id
1 'polypeptide(L)'
;MAVNPGAELSSINFGALIGGPLCAVIEAQTQAARATADFIKTVGFDKDNKPVYVEFKYPKEVEPYQPAVPGYVSAVNITNGGSGYDPANPPTVTFSAGSGETAATGKAFVEGDKVVKIEVTDGGSYKAGTTTVTVTIADPPTSTGTKATATAIFVPRREAVPAKFQEMKIEVPILTILPIPFIRVEKATIDFNAKINAMETSSSSSDFAISGNLEVKQRWPGGYAKLNVSCSYQKKTATGASVERTYSMQVHVEASQDEMPAGMEKLLGLLEGAMKSTPIGEP
;
A
#
# COMPACT_ATOMS: atom_id res chain seq x y z
N MET A 1 -48.95 -8.89 47.81
CA MET A 1 -47.50 -8.91 48.15
C MET A 1 -46.85 -7.84 47.31
N ALA A 2 -46.17 -6.88 47.94
CA ALA A 2 -45.43 -5.85 47.21
C ALA A 2 -44.27 -6.51 46.46
N VAL A 3 -44.19 -6.30 45.15
CA VAL A 3 -43.06 -6.75 44.34
C VAL A 3 -41.84 -5.93 44.77
N ASN A 4 -40.79 -6.58 45.29
CA ASN A 4 -39.55 -5.92 45.65
C ASN A 4 -38.57 -6.04 44.47
N PRO A 5 -38.39 -4.98 43.65
CA PRO A 5 -37.54 -5.04 42.46
C PRO A 5 -36.07 -5.35 42.80
N GLY A 6 -35.60 -5.06 44.02
CA GLY A 6 -34.26 -5.43 44.47
C GLY A 6 -34.08 -6.93 44.73
N ALA A 7 -35.11 -7.62 45.21
CA ALA A 7 -35.10 -9.07 45.39
C ALA A 7 -35.17 -9.82 44.04
N GLU A 8 -35.88 -9.25 43.07
CA GLU A 8 -36.01 -9.79 41.70
C GLU A 8 -34.73 -9.55 40.86
N LEU A 9 -34.00 -8.45 41.08
CA LEU A 9 -32.67 -8.24 40.47
C LEU A 9 -31.62 -9.18 41.10
N SER A 10 -31.74 -9.50 42.39
CA SER A 10 -30.84 -10.44 43.09
C SER A 10 -31.05 -11.90 42.69
N SER A 11 -32.19 -12.26 42.08
CA SER A 11 -32.45 -13.62 41.58
C SER A 11 -31.87 -13.88 40.19
N ILE A 12 -31.36 -12.83 39.54
CA ILE A 12 -30.68 -12.92 38.25
C ILE A 12 -29.26 -13.47 38.48
N ASN A 13 -28.95 -14.60 37.85
CA ASN A 13 -27.63 -15.19 37.92
C ASN A 13 -26.65 -14.44 36.99
N PHE A 14 -26.14 -13.31 37.45
CA PHE A 14 -25.16 -12.49 36.72
C PHE A 14 -23.89 -13.28 36.38
N GLY A 15 -23.51 -14.26 37.21
CA GLY A 15 -22.39 -15.15 36.91
C GLY A 15 -22.60 -15.97 35.64
N ALA A 16 -23.80 -16.52 35.44
CA ALA A 16 -24.13 -17.24 34.20
C ALA A 16 -24.30 -16.29 33.00
N LEU A 17 -24.90 -15.11 33.22
CA LEU A 17 -25.14 -14.11 32.17
C LEU A 17 -23.84 -13.45 31.64
N ILE A 18 -22.82 -13.32 32.48
CA ILE A 18 -21.51 -12.76 32.09
C ILE A 18 -20.54 -13.89 31.70
N GLY A 19 -20.59 -15.02 32.41
CA GLY A 19 -19.69 -16.15 32.20
C GLY A 19 -19.88 -16.85 30.86
N GLY A 20 -21.11 -16.97 30.35
CA GLY A 20 -21.39 -17.56 29.04
C GLY A 20 -20.70 -16.81 27.90
N PRO A 21 -20.94 -15.49 27.73
CA PRO A 21 -20.25 -14.67 26.74
C PRO A 21 -18.73 -14.63 26.90
N LEU A 22 -18.21 -14.54 28.14
CA LEU A 22 -16.75 -14.56 28.36
C LEU A 22 -16.11 -15.89 27.92
N CYS A 23 -16.75 -17.01 28.24
CA CYS A 23 -16.29 -18.33 27.82
C CYS A 23 -16.32 -18.45 26.28
N ALA A 24 -17.38 -17.96 25.64
CA ALA A 24 -17.51 -17.94 24.18
C ALA A 24 -16.39 -17.11 23.51
N VAL A 25 -15.99 -15.98 24.10
CA VAL A 25 -14.87 -15.17 23.60
C VAL A 25 -13.53 -15.90 23.72
N ILE A 26 -13.27 -16.57 24.85
CA ILE A 26 -12.04 -17.36 25.07
C ILE A 26 -11.97 -18.53 24.07
N GLU A 27 -13.09 -19.21 23.87
CA GLU A 27 -13.18 -20.31 22.92
C GLU A 27 -12.98 -19.83 21.48
N ALA A 28 -13.63 -18.73 21.09
CA ALA A 28 -13.43 -18.10 19.77
C ALA A 28 -11.96 -17.70 19.54
N GLN A 29 -11.30 -17.12 20.55
CA GLN A 29 -9.86 -16.78 20.46
C GLN A 29 -8.97 -18.01 20.34
N THR A 30 -9.28 -19.07 21.07
CA THR A 30 -8.53 -20.33 21.00
C THR A 30 -8.68 -20.98 19.63
N GLN A 31 -9.90 -20.99 19.08
CA GLN A 31 -10.17 -21.53 17.75
C GLN A 31 -9.47 -20.70 16.66
N ALA A 32 -9.51 -19.37 16.77
CA ALA A 32 -8.78 -18.49 15.85
C ALA A 32 -7.26 -18.73 15.89
N ALA A 33 -6.67 -18.82 17.08
CA ALA A 33 -5.25 -19.09 17.24
C ALA A 33 -4.83 -20.46 16.67
N ARG A 34 -5.68 -21.49 16.83
CA ARG A 34 -5.46 -22.81 16.23
C ARG A 34 -5.54 -22.75 14.71
N ALA A 35 -6.55 -22.09 14.16
CA ALA A 35 -6.70 -21.92 12.71
C ALA A 35 -5.48 -21.21 12.10
N THR A 36 -4.95 -20.18 12.76
CA THR A 36 -3.71 -19.51 12.34
C THR A 36 -2.50 -20.46 12.40
N ALA A 37 -2.32 -21.21 13.48
CA ALA A 37 -1.21 -22.15 13.62
C ALA A 37 -1.28 -23.29 12.58
N ASP A 38 -2.49 -23.78 12.31
CA ASP A 38 -2.74 -24.84 11.33
C ASP A 38 -2.49 -24.33 9.91
N PHE A 39 -2.91 -23.09 9.60
CA PHE A 39 -2.57 -22.44 8.33
C PHE A 39 -1.06 -22.32 8.14
N ILE A 40 -0.33 -21.84 9.16
CA ILE A 40 1.13 -21.71 9.11
C ILE A 40 1.80 -23.07 8.89
N LYS A 41 1.38 -24.11 9.61
CA LYS A 41 1.94 -25.45 9.45
C LYS A 41 1.64 -26.05 8.08
N THR A 42 0.41 -25.88 7.60
CA THR A 42 -0.06 -26.50 6.35
C THR A 42 0.53 -25.83 5.12
N VAL A 43 0.63 -24.50 5.12
CA VAL A 43 1.07 -23.73 3.95
C VAL A 43 2.55 -23.40 4.04
N GLY A 44 3.07 -23.19 5.25
CA GLY A 44 4.43 -22.72 5.47
C GLY A 44 5.49 -23.81 5.51
N PHE A 45 5.13 -25.08 5.72
CA PHE A 45 6.10 -26.17 5.87
C PHE A 45 5.76 -27.38 4.99
N ASP A 46 6.79 -28.05 4.50
CA ASP A 46 6.68 -29.29 3.75
C ASP A 46 6.57 -30.53 4.68
N LYS A 47 6.52 -31.72 4.08
CA LYS A 47 6.41 -33.00 4.80
C LYS A 47 7.61 -33.30 5.71
N ASP A 48 8.76 -32.65 5.48
CA ASP A 48 9.97 -32.77 6.28
C ASP A 48 10.08 -31.69 7.37
N ASN A 49 9.02 -30.89 7.59
CA ASN A 49 9.02 -29.69 8.42
C ASN A 49 10.01 -28.60 7.98
N LYS A 50 10.35 -28.54 6.70
CA LYS A 50 11.16 -27.44 6.14
C LYS A 50 10.25 -26.34 5.61
N PRO A 51 10.62 -25.06 5.76
CA PRO A 51 9.83 -23.98 5.20
C PRO A 51 9.65 -24.14 3.69
N VAL A 52 8.46 -23.88 3.19
CA VAL A 52 8.18 -23.86 1.75
C VAL A 52 8.69 -22.54 1.18
N TYR A 53 9.57 -22.62 0.18
CA TYR A 53 10.10 -21.47 -0.54
C TYR A 53 9.44 -21.34 -1.91
N VAL A 54 9.24 -20.09 -2.34
CA VAL A 54 8.83 -19.75 -3.70
C VAL A 54 10.04 -19.21 -4.45
N GLU A 55 10.25 -19.71 -5.66
CA GLU A 55 11.31 -19.27 -6.57
C GLU A 55 10.76 -18.27 -7.58
N PHE A 56 11.37 -17.09 -7.65
CA PHE A 56 11.11 -16.09 -8.68
C PHE A 56 12.36 -15.91 -9.54
N LYS A 57 12.18 -16.01 -10.86
CA LYS A 57 13.22 -15.67 -11.84
C LYS A 57 12.89 -14.34 -12.48
N TYR A 58 13.87 -13.46 -12.57
CA TYR A 58 13.68 -12.16 -13.21
C TYR A 58 14.97 -11.71 -13.91
N PRO A 59 14.87 -11.02 -15.06
CA PRO A 59 16.02 -10.43 -15.71
C PRO A 59 16.48 -9.20 -14.91
N LYS A 60 17.76 -9.16 -14.55
CA LYS A 60 18.40 -7.98 -13.92
C LYS A 60 19.43 -7.39 -14.86
N GLU A 61 19.45 -6.07 -14.98
CA GLU A 61 20.52 -5.34 -15.65
C GLU A 61 21.80 -5.43 -14.81
N VAL A 62 22.86 -5.97 -15.40
CA VAL A 62 24.18 -6.11 -14.75
C VAL A 62 25.21 -5.13 -15.32
N GLU A 63 25.00 -4.68 -16.56
CA GLU A 63 25.82 -3.62 -17.17
C GLU A 63 24.90 -2.66 -17.92
N PRO A 64 25.00 -1.34 -17.65
CA PRO A 64 24.17 -0.35 -18.31
C PRO A 64 24.58 -0.15 -19.76
N TYR A 65 23.61 0.29 -20.57
CA TYR A 65 23.85 0.73 -21.94
C TYR A 65 24.88 1.87 -21.96
N GLN A 66 25.90 1.74 -22.79
CA GLN A 66 26.85 2.83 -23.04
C GLN A 66 26.61 3.35 -24.46
N PRO A 67 26.26 4.64 -24.62
CA PRO A 67 26.06 5.21 -25.95
C PRO A 67 27.36 5.25 -26.74
N ALA A 68 27.23 5.18 -28.07
CA ALA A 68 28.34 5.40 -28.98
C ALA A 68 28.88 6.83 -28.79
N VAL A 69 30.20 6.96 -28.74
CA VAL A 69 30.90 8.25 -28.72
C VAL A 69 31.67 8.36 -30.03
N PRO A 70 31.37 9.34 -30.90
CA PRO A 70 32.13 9.53 -32.14
C PRO A 70 33.59 9.86 -31.81
N GLY A 71 34.52 9.51 -32.70
CA GLY A 71 35.91 9.96 -32.57
C GLY A 71 36.01 11.41 -33.00
N TYR A 72 36.74 12.24 -32.24
CA TYR A 72 36.90 13.66 -32.54
C TYR A 72 38.21 14.22 -31.97
N VAL A 73 38.66 15.34 -32.53
CA VAL A 73 39.78 16.12 -31.99
C VAL A 73 39.27 17.03 -30.89
N SER A 74 39.77 16.85 -29.67
CA SER A 74 39.37 17.66 -28.51
C SER A 74 40.16 18.96 -28.40
N ALA A 75 41.43 18.95 -28.80
CA ALA A 75 42.31 20.12 -28.73
C ALA A 75 43.55 19.94 -29.62
N VAL A 76 44.35 20.99 -29.73
CA VAL A 76 45.64 20.98 -30.44
C VAL A 76 46.72 21.57 -29.54
N ASN A 77 47.83 20.86 -29.42
CA ASN A 77 49.03 21.32 -28.71
C ASN A 77 50.05 21.80 -29.73
N ILE A 78 50.47 23.06 -29.65
CA ILE A 78 51.54 23.59 -30.49
C ILE A 78 52.89 23.10 -29.93
N THR A 79 53.67 22.43 -30.78
CA THR A 79 55.01 21.93 -30.42
C THR A 79 56.11 22.92 -30.82
N ASN A 80 55.88 23.72 -31.86
CA ASN A 80 56.72 24.85 -32.23
C ASN A 80 55.84 25.93 -32.89
N GLY A 81 55.87 27.16 -32.37
CA GLY A 81 55.08 28.28 -32.93
C GLY A 81 55.60 28.81 -34.27
N GLY A 82 56.79 28.37 -34.71
CA GLY A 82 57.41 28.82 -35.95
C GLY A 82 57.80 30.29 -35.91
N SER A 83 58.01 30.89 -37.09
CA SER A 83 58.30 32.31 -37.29
C SER A 83 57.91 32.77 -38.69
N GLY A 84 57.69 34.08 -38.86
CA GLY A 84 57.33 34.69 -40.15
C GLY A 84 55.84 34.64 -40.49
N TYR A 85 54.98 34.41 -39.50
CA TYR A 85 53.52 34.44 -39.65
C TYR A 85 52.95 35.85 -39.46
N ASP A 86 51.85 36.16 -40.15
CA ASP A 86 51.17 37.46 -40.08
C ASP A 86 49.86 37.35 -39.26
N PRO A 87 49.70 38.11 -38.15
CA PRO A 87 48.45 38.15 -37.38
C PRO A 87 47.22 38.58 -38.18
N ALA A 88 47.38 39.40 -39.22
CA ALA A 88 46.25 39.82 -40.06
C ALA A 88 45.80 38.71 -41.03
N ASN A 89 46.69 37.76 -41.34
CA ASN A 89 46.45 36.64 -42.25
C ASN A 89 46.92 35.32 -41.61
N PRO A 90 46.20 34.79 -40.61
CA PRO A 90 46.60 33.59 -39.89
C PRO A 90 46.74 32.37 -40.83
N PRO A 91 47.67 31.44 -40.55
CA PRO A 91 47.87 30.28 -41.40
C PRO A 91 46.68 29.32 -41.34
N THR A 92 46.39 28.67 -42.47
CA THR A 92 45.39 27.61 -42.53
C THR A 92 45.87 26.39 -41.73
N VAL A 93 44.99 25.87 -40.87
CA VAL A 93 45.20 24.63 -40.12
C VAL A 93 44.37 23.53 -40.77
N THR A 94 45.02 22.44 -41.17
CA THR A 94 44.36 21.26 -41.75
C THR A 94 44.56 20.04 -40.86
N PHE A 95 43.52 19.22 -40.78
CA PHE A 95 43.51 17.98 -40.03
C PHE A 95 43.38 16.82 -40.99
N SER A 96 44.18 15.77 -40.82
CA SER A 96 44.09 14.57 -41.64
C SER A 96 42.76 13.85 -41.41
N ALA A 97 42.04 13.49 -42.47
CA ALA A 97 40.88 12.62 -42.40
C ALA A 97 40.95 11.56 -43.50
N GLY A 98 40.62 10.33 -43.16
CA GLY A 98 40.50 9.22 -44.09
C GLY A 98 39.21 9.25 -44.90
N SER A 99 39.05 8.26 -45.78
CA SER A 99 37.84 8.13 -46.61
C SER A 99 36.60 7.93 -45.74
N GLY A 100 35.61 8.81 -45.89
CA GLY A 100 34.36 8.78 -45.14
C GLY A 100 34.49 9.25 -43.69
N GLU A 101 35.57 9.94 -43.34
CA GLU A 101 35.70 10.73 -42.11
C GLU A 101 35.49 12.21 -42.43
N THR A 102 35.03 12.97 -41.44
CA THR A 102 34.95 14.43 -41.53
C THR A 102 36.14 15.01 -40.77
N ALA A 103 37.03 15.71 -41.48
CA ALA A 103 38.17 16.37 -40.86
C ALA A 103 37.71 17.40 -39.84
N ALA A 104 38.46 17.47 -38.73
CA ALA A 104 38.32 18.56 -37.78
C ALA A 104 38.65 19.89 -38.45
N THR A 105 38.11 20.97 -37.92
CA THR A 105 38.40 22.34 -38.36
C THR A 105 38.90 23.16 -37.19
N GLY A 106 39.77 24.13 -37.46
CA GLY A 106 40.29 25.00 -36.43
C GLY A 106 40.93 26.26 -36.98
N LYS A 107 41.12 27.24 -36.11
CA LYS A 107 41.73 28.53 -36.43
C LYS A 107 43.02 28.70 -35.66
N ALA A 108 44.08 29.10 -36.36
CA ALA A 108 45.33 29.53 -35.73
C ALA A 108 45.21 30.98 -35.28
N PHE A 109 45.83 31.28 -34.14
CA PHE A 109 46.03 32.62 -33.62
C PHE A 109 47.53 32.90 -33.57
N VAL A 110 47.92 34.06 -34.09
CA VAL A 110 49.31 34.49 -34.22
C VAL A 110 49.51 35.72 -33.33
N GLU A 111 50.57 35.72 -32.53
CA GLU A 111 51.01 36.88 -31.75
C GLU A 111 52.46 37.21 -32.15
N GLY A 112 52.70 38.46 -32.54
CA GLY A 112 53.98 38.82 -33.17
C GLY A 112 54.14 38.09 -34.50
N ASP A 113 55.15 37.22 -34.58
CA ASP A 113 55.46 36.42 -35.78
C ASP A 113 55.24 34.91 -35.59
N LYS A 114 54.62 34.48 -34.47
CA LYS A 114 54.49 33.06 -34.08
C LYS A 114 53.05 32.63 -33.88
N VAL A 115 52.75 31.37 -34.22
CA VAL A 115 51.48 30.72 -33.87
C VAL A 115 51.49 30.37 -32.38
N VAL A 116 50.53 30.90 -31.63
CA VAL A 116 50.47 30.76 -30.15
C VAL A 116 49.29 29.92 -29.67
N LYS A 117 48.20 29.84 -30.44
CA LYS A 117 47.02 29.02 -30.12
C LYS A 117 46.40 28.47 -31.40
N ILE A 118 45.91 27.24 -31.33
CA ILE A 118 45.01 26.67 -32.34
C ILE A 118 43.72 26.31 -31.63
N GLU A 119 42.62 26.96 -32.03
CA GLU A 119 41.30 26.68 -31.51
C GLU A 119 40.57 25.73 -32.46
N VAL A 120 40.14 24.58 -31.94
CA VAL A 120 39.33 23.64 -32.69
C VAL A 120 37.90 24.18 -32.75
N THR A 121 37.40 24.46 -33.95
CA THR A 121 36.05 24.96 -34.20
C THR A 121 35.04 23.84 -34.42
N ASP A 122 35.48 22.72 -34.98
CA ASP A 122 34.73 21.48 -35.07
C ASP A 122 35.71 20.32 -34.85
N GLY A 123 35.40 19.43 -33.91
CA GLY A 123 36.23 18.28 -33.60
C GLY A 123 36.25 17.23 -34.71
N GLY A 124 35.41 17.34 -35.73
CA GLY A 124 35.28 16.37 -36.81
C GLY A 124 34.60 15.08 -36.37
N SER A 125 34.54 14.11 -37.27
CA SER A 125 33.97 12.78 -37.02
C SER A 125 34.84 11.72 -37.64
N TYR A 126 35.45 10.90 -36.79
CA TYR A 126 36.44 9.88 -37.16
C TYR A 126 35.92 8.47 -36.87
N LYS A 127 36.35 7.52 -37.69
CA LYS A 127 35.90 6.13 -37.64
C LYS A 127 36.59 5.35 -36.52
N ALA A 128 36.00 4.19 -36.19
CA ALA A 128 36.64 3.22 -35.32
C ALA A 128 37.91 2.70 -36.00
N GLY A 129 39.02 2.66 -35.26
CA GLY A 129 40.34 2.28 -35.77
C GLY A 129 41.27 3.45 -36.11
N THR A 130 40.76 4.68 -36.24
CA THR A 130 41.60 5.87 -36.27
C THR A 130 42.19 6.08 -34.88
N THR A 131 43.50 6.17 -34.78
CA THR A 131 44.25 6.29 -33.51
C THR A 131 44.97 7.62 -33.38
N THR A 132 45.26 8.28 -34.51
CA THR A 132 45.97 9.55 -34.56
C THR A 132 45.41 10.44 -35.65
N VAL A 133 45.32 11.74 -35.38
CA VAL A 133 45.01 12.77 -36.37
C VAL A 133 46.23 13.69 -36.50
N THR A 134 46.70 13.86 -37.71
CA THR A 134 47.83 14.75 -38.02
C THR A 134 47.32 16.17 -38.23
N VAL A 135 47.94 17.14 -37.56
CA VAL A 135 47.69 18.56 -37.76
C VAL A 135 48.79 19.14 -38.64
N THR A 136 48.41 19.78 -39.75
CA THR A 136 49.34 20.50 -40.61
C THR A 136 48.99 21.98 -40.61
N ILE A 137 49.99 22.82 -40.32
CA ILE A 137 49.88 24.27 -40.39
C ILE A 137 50.52 24.70 -41.71
N ALA A 138 49.90 25.64 -42.43
CA ALA A 138 50.47 26.18 -43.66
C ALA A 138 51.85 26.82 -43.43
N ASP A 139 52.68 26.81 -44.47
CA ASP A 139 54.01 27.44 -44.42
C ASP A 139 53.86 28.97 -44.27
N PRO A 140 54.82 29.64 -43.59
CA PRO A 140 54.79 31.09 -43.45
C PRO A 140 54.93 31.76 -44.84
N PRO A 141 54.29 32.92 -45.07
CA PRO A 141 54.35 33.61 -46.35
C PRO A 141 55.75 34.12 -46.71
N THR A 142 56.65 34.25 -45.74
CA THR A 142 58.04 34.67 -45.95
C THR A 142 58.96 33.48 -46.21
N SER A 143 59.83 33.58 -47.22
CA SER A 143 60.80 32.53 -47.58
C SER A 143 61.89 32.26 -46.53
N THR A 144 61.98 33.08 -45.48
CA THR A 144 62.92 32.93 -44.35
C THR A 144 62.27 32.43 -43.06
N GLY A 145 60.95 32.20 -43.06
CA GLY A 145 60.20 31.80 -41.87
C GLY A 145 60.38 30.31 -41.51
N THR A 146 60.17 29.97 -40.25
CA THR A 146 60.17 28.57 -39.77
C THR A 146 58.74 28.08 -39.63
N LYS A 147 58.44 26.89 -40.17
CA LYS A 147 57.10 26.29 -40.10
C LYS A 147 56.71 25.95 -38.66
N ALA A 148 55.49 26.32 -38.27
CA ALA A 148 54.89 25.90 -37.01
C ALA A 148 54.52 24.40 -37.04
N THR A 149 54.66 23.73 -35.90
CA THR A 149 54.30 22.32 -35.73
C THR A 149 53.36 22.14 -34.55
N ALA A 150 52.42 21.20 -34.65
CA ALA A 150 51.44 20.92 -33.61
C ALA A 150 51.01 19.45 -33.60
N THR A 151 50.43 18.99 -32.49
CA THR A 151 49.86 17.65 -32.33
C THR A 151 48.40 17.75 -31.90
N ALA A 152 47.54 16.88 -32.43
CA ALA A 152 46.13 16.81 -32.01
C ALA A 152 45.99 15.98 -30.72
N ILE A 153 45.14 16.45 -29.81
CA ILE A 153 44.58 15.62 -28.74
C ILE A 153 43.33 14.95 -29.31
N PHE A 154 43.47 13.69 -29.71
CA PHE A 154 42.42 12.92 -30.36
C PHE A 154 41.74 11.96 -29.37
N VAL A 155 40.41 11.98 -29.37
CA VAL A 155 39.59 11.02 -28.63
C VAL A 155 39.08 9.98 -29.62
N PRO A 156 39.46 8.70 -29.47
CA PRO A 156 39.04 7.66 -30.42
C PRO A 156 37.55 7.34 -30.29
N ARG A 157 36.96 6.91 -31.41
CA ARG A 157 35.57 6.46 -31.45
C ARG A 157 35.36 5.25 -30.55
N ARG A 158 34.27 5.25 -29.78
CA ARG A 158 33.78 4.12 -29.00
C ARG A 158 32.40 3.72 -29.51
N GLU A 159 32.24 2.45 -29.88
CA GLU A 159 30.93 1.92 -30.29
C GLU A 159 29.98 1.80 -29.10
N ALA A 160 28.68 1.77 -29.40
CA ALA A 160 27.65 1.54 -28.39
C ALA A 160 27.81 0.13 -27.80
N VAL A 161 27.79 0.03 -26.48
CA VAL A 161 27.78 -1.26 -25.79
C VAL A 161 26.35 -1.52 -25.32
N PRO A 162 25.67 -2.57 -25.82
CA PRO A 162 24.32 -2.90 -25.38
C PRO A 162 24.31 -3.25 -23.90
N ALA A 163 23.22 -2.92 -23.20
CA ALA A 163 23.04 -3.33 -21.82
C ALA A 163 23.04 -4.87 -21.72
N LYS A 164 23.72 -5.41 -20.70
CA LYS A 164 23.72 -6.85 -20.44
C LYS A 164 22.72 -7.18 -19.35
N PHE A 165 21.91 -8.19 -19.61
CA PHE A 165 20.93 -8.72 -18.67
C PHE A 165 21.31 -10.14 -18.28
N GLN A 166 21.16 -10.46 -17.00
CA GLN A 166 21.35 -11.80 -16.48
C GLN A 166 20.10 -12.22 -15.72
N GLU A 167 19.68 -13.47 -15.91
CA GLU A 167 18.57 -14.05 -15.16
C GLU A 167 19.01 -14.25 -13.71
N MET A 168 18.31 -13.59 -12.79
CA MET A 168 18.52 -13.71 -11.36
C MET A 168 17.41 -14.56 -10.76
N LYS A 169 17.76 -15.32 -9.73
CA LYS A 169 16.85 -16.16 -8.96
C LYS A 169 16.74 -15.62 -7.54
N ILE A 170 15.51 -15.43 -7.05
CA ILE A 170 15.21 -15.13 -5.66
C ILE A 170 14.43 -16.30 -5.07
N GLU A 171 14.80 -16.73 -3.87
CA GLU A 171 14.07 -17.71 -3.06
C GLU A 171 13.56 -17.01 -1.81
N VAL A 172 12.23 -16.98 -1.62
CA VAL A 172 11.60 -16.37 -0.45
C VAL A 172 10.66 -17.38 0.22
N PRO A 173 10.67 -17.52 1.56
CA PRO A 173 9.69 -18.35 2.26
C PRO A 173 8.26 -17.86 2.00
N ILE A 174 7.34 -18.78 1.68
CA ILE A 174 5.95 -18.43 1.31
C ILE A 174 5.21 -17.70 2.44
N LEU A 175 5.57 -17.98 3.70
CA LEU A 175 4.99 -17.32 4.88
C LEU A 175 5.25 -15.81 4.92
N THR A 176 6.26 -15.29 4.23
CA THR A 176 6.54 -13.85 4.24
C THR A 176 5.74 -13.08 3.19
N ILE A 177 5.18 -13.77 2.20
CA ILE A 177 4.39 -13.16 1.12
C ILE A 177 2.88 -13.39 1.29
N LEU A 178 2.49 -14.39 2.07
CA LEU A 178 1.09 -14.69 2.35
C LEU A 178 0.57 -13.86 3.52
N PRO A 179 -0.60 -13.21 3.38
CA PRO A 179 -1.30 -12.66 4.53
C PRO A 179 -1.78 -13.82 5.40
N ILE A 180 -1.23 -13.90 6.61
CA ILE A 180 -1.63 -14.92 7.58
C ILE A 180 -2.89 -14.41 8.28
N PRO A 181 -4.03 -15.10 8.17
CA PRO A 181 -5.25 -14.67 8.83
C PRO A 181 -5.06 -14.75 10.35
N PHE A 182 -5.15 -13.62 11.03
CA PHE A 182 -5.09 -13.55 12.48
C PHE A 182 -6.29 -12.77 13.02
N ILE A 183 -7.37 -13.50 13.33
CA ILE A 183 -8.58 -12.91 13.91
C ILE A 183 -8.38 -12.81 15.42
N ARG A 184 -8.08 -11.61 15.90
CA ARG A 184 -8.04 -11.32 17.34
C ARG A 184 -9.31 -10.58 17.75
N VAL A 185 -9.90 -11.00 18.86
CA VAL A 185 -10.97 -10.25 19.54
C VAL A 185 -10.26 -9.17 20.32
N GLU A 186 -10.36 -7.94 19.82
CA GLU A 186 -9.72 -6.78 20.43
C GLU A 186 -10.56 -6.23 21.58
N LYS A 187 -11.89 -6.20 21.39
CA LYS A 187 -12.84 -5.74 22.39
C LYS A 187 -14.15 -6.53 22.32
N ALA A 188 -14.61 -6.98 23.48
CA ALA A 188 -15.95 -7.51 23.67
C ALA A 188 -16.71 -6.58 24.62
N THR A 189 -17.78 -5.95 24.12
CA THR A 189 -18.65 -5.09 24.92
C THR A 189 -19.97 -5.81 25.16
N ILE A 190 -20.38 -5.86 26.43
CA ILE A 190 -21.62 -6.53 26.86
C ILE A 190 -22.55 -5.47 27.42
N ASP A 191 -23.63 -5.18 26.70
CA ASP A 191 -24.64 -4.22 27.11
C ASP A 191 -25.86 -4.94 27.65
N PHE A 192 -26.08 -4.79 28.96
CA PHE A 192 -27.24 -5.35 29.66
C PHE A 192 -28.28 -4.25 29.92
N ASN A 193 -29.42 -4.33 29.22
CA ASN A 193 -30.52 -3.39 29.36
C ASN A 193 -31.71 -4.08 30.04
N ALA A 194 -32.04 -3.65 31.27
CA ALA A 194 -33.20 -4.14 32.00
C ALA A 194 -34.20 -3.00 32.25
N LYS A 195 -35.43 -3.17 31.76
CA LYS A 195 -36.54 -2.24 32.03
C LYS A 195 -37.61 -2.95 32.85
N ILE A 196 -37.86 -2.44 34.06
CA ILE A 196 -38.93 -2.93 34.94
C ILE A 196 -40.03 -1.88 34.92
N ASN A 197 -41.13 -2.16 34.24
CA ASN A 197 -42.33 -1.32 34.32
C ASN A 197 -43.24 -1.88 35.42
N ALA A 198 -43.39 -1.14 36.51
CA ALA A 198 -44.43 -1.41 37.50
C ALA A 198 -45.59 -0.43 37.28
N MET A 199 -46.74 -0.92 36.83
CA MET A 199 -47.98 -0.13 36.77
C MET A 199 -48.99 -0.73 37.75
N GLU A 200 -49.19 -0.09 38.91
CA GLU A 200 -50.31 -0.39 39.81
C GLU A 200 -51.56 0.33 39.28
N THR A 201 -52.49 -0.39 38.67
CA THR A 201 -53.78 0.17 38.21
C THR A 201 -54.91 -0.32 39.10
N SER A 202 -55.47 0.57 39.93
CA SER A 202 -56.75 0.38 40.61
C SER A 202 -57.83 1.24 39.94
N SER A 203 -58.49 0.69 38.93
CA SER A 203 -59.65 1.34 38.29
C SER A 203 -60.94 0.66 38.74
N SER A 204 -61.67 1.32 39.64
CA SER A 204 -63.01 0.93 40.08
C SER A 204 -64.07 1.63 39.23
N SER A 205 -64.81 0.88 38.42
CA SER A 205 -66.02 1.37 37.73
C SER A 205 -67.21 0.49 38.10
N SER A 206 -68.25 1.14 38.61
CA SER A 206 -69.50 0.56 39.12
C SER A 206 -70.60 0.76 38.08
N ASP A 207 -71.17 -0.32 37.56
CA ASP A 207 -72.46 -0.25 36.84
C ASP A 207 -73.42 -1.32 37.37
N PHE A 208 -74.61 -0.85 37.74
CA PHE A 208 -75.70 -1.60 38.35
C PHE A 208 -76.83 -1.72 37.33
N ALA A 209 -77.11 -2.94 36.85
CA ALA A 209 -78.31 -3.22 36.07
C ALA A 209 -79.27 -4.05 36.94
N ILE A 210 -80.30 -3.40 37.49
CA ILE A 210 -81.46 -4.06 38.09
C ILE A 210 -82.39 -4.48 36.95
N SER A 211 -82.66 -5.78 36.82
CA SER A 211 -83.69 -6.31 35.92
C SER A 211 -84.63 -7.20 36.72
N GLY A 212 -85.89 -6.80 36.87
CA GLY A 212 -86.93 -7.66 37.42
C GLY A 212 -88.14 -6.91 37.96
N ASN A 213 -89.12 -6.64 37.08
CA ASN A 213 -90.48 -6.22 37.45
C ASN A 213 -91.12 -7.26 38.40
N LEU A 214 -91.52 -6.82 39.59
CA LEU A 214 -92.27 -7.61 40.56
C LEU A 214 -93.75 -7.20 40.50
N GLU A 215 -94.54 -7.89 39.67
CA GLU A 215 -95.99 -7.70 39.65
C GLU A 215 -96.66 -8.72 40.59
N VAL A 216 -96.93 -8.26 41.82
CA VAL A 216 -97.65 -9.01 42.86
C VAL A 216 -99.15 -8.84 42.65
N LYS A 217 -99.84 -9.89 42.18
CA LYS A 217 -101.29 -10.03 42.33
C LYS A 217 -101.70 -11.48 42.60
N GLN A 218 -101.78 -11.85 43.88
CA GLN A 218 -102.85 -12.74 44.34
C GLN A 218 -103.30 -12.29 45.73
N ARG A 219 -104.51 -11.73 45.78
CA ARG A 219 -105.22 -11.30 46.99
C ARG A 219 -106.27 -12.35 47.30
N TRP A 220 -106.08 -13.11 48.38
CA TRP A 220 -107.12 -13.89 49.04
C TRP A 220 -107.01 -13.68 50.56
N PRO A 221 -108.12 -13.46 51.31
CA PRO A 221 -108.06 -12.95 52.67
C PRO A 221 -107.91 -14.10 53.66
N GLY A 222 -106.84 -14.08 54.48
CA GLY A 222 -106.79 -14.89 55.71
C GLY A 222 -105.53 -15.73 55.97
N GLY A 223 -104.34 -15.40 55.44
CA GLY A 223 -103.13 -16.15 55.79
C GLY A 223 -101.83 -15.33 55.69
N TYR A 224 -100.97 -15.45 56.70
CA TYR A 224 -99.63 -14.86 56.76
C TYR A 224 -98.63 -15.71 55.97
N ALA A 225 -97.79 -15.10 55.13
CA ALA A 225 -96.69 -15.77 54.44
C ALA A 225 -95.36 -14.99 54.57
N LYS A 226 -94.32 -15.78 54.90
CA LYS A 226 -92.94 -15.44 55.24
C LYS A 226 -92.25 -14.50 54.24
N LEU A 227 -91.62 -13.46 54.79
CA LEU A 227 -90.58 -12.63 54.17
C LEU A 227 -89.34 -13.49 53.85
N ASN A 228 -89.06 -13.75 52.57
CA ASN A 228 -87.77 -14.26 52.10
C ASN A 228 -86.97 -13.09 51.54
N VAL A 229 -86.15 -12.43 52.37
CA VAL A 229 -85.12 -11.49 51.91
C VAL A 229 -83.89 -12.30 51.56
N SER A 230 -83.70 -12.57 50.27
CA SER A 230 -82.44 -13.08 49.71
C SER A 230 -81.47 -11.91 49.56
N CYS A 231 -80.62 -11.66 50.58
CA CYS A 231 -79.48 -10.76 50.42
C CYS A 231 -78.25 -11.61 50.06
N SER A 232 -77.97 -11.78 48.76
CA SER A 232 -76.77 -12.48 48.29
C SER A 232 -75.64 -11.48 48.07
N TYR A 233 -74.70 -11.43 49.00
CA TYR A 233 -73.43 -10.71 48.85
C TYR A 233 -72.48 -11.54 47.98
N GLN A 234 -72.44 -11.27 46.67
CA GLN A 234 -71.62 -12.02 45.72
C GLN A 234 -70.36 -11.24 45.34
N LYS A 235 -69.28 -11.45 46.12
CA LYS A 235 -67.96 -10.88 45.86
C LYS A 235 -67.21 -11.73 44.84
N LYS A 236 -67.27 -11.38 43.55
CA LYS A 236 -66.35 -11.92 42.52
C LYS A 236 -65.06 -11.10 42.53
N THR A 237 -63.95 -11.71 42.95
CA THR A 237 -62.61 -11.10 42.96
C THR A 237 -61.87 -11.58 41.72
N ALA A 238 -61.52 -10.69 40.81
CA ALA A 238 -60.55 -10.95 39.73
C ALA A 238 -59.29 -10.14 40.03
N THR A 239 -58.30 -10.80 40.64
CA THR A 239 -56.98 -10.22 40.90
C THR A 239 -56.05 -10.64 39.76
N GLY A 240 -55.62 -9.70 38.93
CA GLY A 240 -54.60 -9.91 37.91
C GLY A 240 -53.49 -8.89 38.07
N ALA A 241 -52.32 -9.32 38.53
CA ALA A 241 -51.10 -8.53 38.48
C ALA A 241 -50.41 -8.85 37.15
N SER A 242 -50.54 -7.99 36.14
CA SER A 242 -49.78 -8.15 34.90
C SER A 242 -48.43 -7.48 35.08
N VAL A 243 -47.38 -8.28 35.27
CA VAL A 243 -46.00 -7.83 35.39
C VAL A 243 -45.31 -8.06 34.05
N GLU A 244 -45.27 -7.03 33.21
CA GLU A 244 -44.56 -7.08 31.94
C GLU A 244 -43.06 -6.87 32.18
N ARG A 245 -42.27 -7.93 31.98
CA ARG A 245 -40.82 -7.95 32.15
C ARG A 245 -40.17 -8.06 30.78
N THR A 246 -39.36 -7.09 30.39
CA THR A 246 -38.60 -7.14 29.14
C THR A 246 -37.12 -7.03 29.45
N TYR A 247 -36.37 -8.08 29.11
CA TYR A 247 -34.91 -8.14 29.23
C TYR A 247 -34.31 -8.15 27.82
N SER A 248 -33.30 -7.32 27.55
CA SER A 248 -32.53 -7.40 26.29
C SER A 248 -31.02 -7.36 26.56
N MET A 249 -30.28 -8.18 25.83
CA MET A 249 -28.83 -8.30 25.90
C MET A 249 -28.25 -8.13 24.49
N GLN A 250 -27.29 -7.22 24.35
CA GLN A 250 -26.58 -6.99 23.10
C GLN A 250 -25.08 -7.26 23.33
N VAL A 251 -24.49 -8.09 22.46
CA VAL A 251 -23.07 -8.44 22.51
C VAL A 251 -22.42 -7.85 21.27
N HIS A 252 -21.50 -6.91 21.47
CA HIS A 252 -20.72 -6.29 20.39
C HIS A 252 -19.30 -6.85 20.42
N VAL A 253 -18.88 -7.45 19.31
CA VAL A 253 -17.52 -7.99 19.12
C VAL A 253 -16.87 -7.24 17.98
N GLU A 254 -15.74 -6.58 18.26
CA GLU A 254 -14.93 -5.88 17.27
C GLU A 254 -13.71 -6.74 16.92
N ALA A 255 -13.54 -7.00 15.62
CA ALA A 255 -12.43 -7.77 15.06
C ALA A 255 -11.73 -6.90 14.00
N SER A 256 -10.41 -6.74 14.12
CA SER A 256 -9.58 -5.97 13.22
C SER A 256 -8.86 -6.88 12.21
N GLN A 257 -8.42 -6.30 11.08
CA GLN A 257 -7.74 -7.00 9.99
C GLN A 257 -6.38 -6.34 9.69
N ASP A 258 -5.41 -7.15 9.25
CA ASP A 258 -4.00 -6.77 9.06
C ASP A 258 -3.68 -6.01 7.77
N GLU A 259 -2.54 -5.30 7.85
CA GLU A 259 -1.83 -4.53 6.81
C GLU A 259 -1.04 -5.45 5.84
N MET A 260 -0.44 -4.88 4.78
CA MET A 260 0.31 -5.64 3.77
C MET A 260 1.49 -6.43 4.42
N PRO A 261 1.73 -7.70 4.04
CA PRO A 261 2.85 -8.46 4.59
C PRO A 261 4.21 -7.85 4.22
N ALA A 262 5.09 -7.66 5.19
CA ALA A 262 6.40 -7.04 4.99
C ALA A 262 7.32 -7.77 3.97
N GLY A 263 7.16 -9.09 3.78
CA GLY A 263 7.91 -9.82 2.75
C GLY A 263 7.36 -9.59 1.34
N MET A 264 6.05 -9.37 1.21
CA MET A 264 5.44 -8.94 -0.05
C MET A 264 5.93 -7.54 -0.43
N GLU A 265 6.00 -6.59 0.52
CA GLU A 265 6.57 -5.26 0.27
C GLU A 265 8.02 -5.32 -0.23
N LYS A 266 8.87 -6.13 0.41
CA LYS A 266 10.26 -6.32 -0.01
C LYS A 266 10.36 -6.99 -1.38
N LEU A 267 9.52 -7.98 -1.67
CA LEU A 267 9.47 -8.61 -2.98
C LEU A 267 9.04 -7.61 -4.05
N LEU A 268 8.00 -6.82 -3.79
CA LEU A 268 7.54 -5.77 -4.69
C LEU A 268 8.62 -4.71 -4.92
N GLY A 269 9.37 -4.30 -3.90
CA GLY A 269 10.51 -3.39 -4.05
C GLY A 269 11.68 -3.98 -4.87
N LEU A 270 11.97 -5.28 -4.72
CA LEU A 270 12.97 -5.96 -5.55
C LEU A 270 12.52 -6.09 -7.01
N LEU A 271 11.23 -6.36 -7.24
CA LEU A 271 10.64 -6.42 -8.57
C LEU A 271 10.54 -5.04 -9.21
N GLU A 272 10.28 -3.99 -8.43
CA GLU A 272 10.34 -2.60 -8.86
C GLU A 272 11.76 -2.22 -9.30
N GLY A 273 12.78 -2.58 -8.51
CA GLY A 273 14.18 -2.40 -8.90
C GLY A 273 14.60 -3.22 -10.13
N ALA A 274 13.81 -4.23 -10.52
CA ALA A 274 13.97 -4.99 -11.76
C ALA A 274 13.17 -4.42 -12.95
N MET A 275 12.28 -3.45 -12.71
CA MET A 275 11.55 -2.80 -13.79
C MET A 275 12.51 -1.99 -14.67
N LYS A 276 12.34 -2.14 -15.98
CA LYS A 276 13.24 -1.56 -16.99
C LYS A 276 12.83 -0.14 -17.31
N SER A 277 13.74 0.80 -17.19
CA SER A 277 13.65 2.14 -17.77
C SER A 277 14.63 2.22 -18.93
N THR A 278 14.14 2.09 -20.16
CA THR A 278 14.96 2.27 -21.36
C THR A 278 14.87 3.73 -21.81
N PRO A 279 16.00 4.45 -22.02
CA PRO A 279 15.95 5.77 -22.63
C PRO A 279 15.33 5.65 -24.04
N ILE A 280 14.40 6.54 -24.37
CA ILE A 280 13.95 6.72 -25.75
C ILE A 280 15.17 7.21 -26.52
N GLY A 281 15.66 6.37 -27.45
CA GLY A 281 16.70 6.81 -28.38
C GLY A 281 16.18 8.02 -29.15
N GLU A 282 16.95 9.10 -29.16
CA GLU A 282 16.70 10.21 -30.08
C GLU A 282 16.72 9.67 -31.53
N PRO A 283 15.86 10.22 -32.41
CA PRO A 283 15.64 9.73 -33.78
C PRO A 283 16.88 9.78 -34.68
#